data_AF-A0A349H509-F1
#
_entry.id   AF-A0A349H509-F1
#
_cell.length_a   1.000
_cell.length_b   1.000
_cell.length_c   1.000
_cell.angle_alpha   90.00
_cell.angle_beta   90.00
_cell.angle_gamma   90.00
#
_symmetry.space_group_name_H-M   'P 1'
#
loop_
_entity.id
_entity.type
_entity.pdbx_description
1 polymer ?
#
loop_
_entity_poly.entity_id
_entity_poly.type
_entity_poly.pdbx_seq_one_letter_code
_entity_poly.pdbx_strand_id
1 'polypeptide(L)'
;THQRDIVRRDGSILALGEHNRLLAGETAERAQVRFRTIGDMTCTGATESRAETLDDIVNEIAATRVTERGGRTDDRRSEAAMEDRKKRGYF
;
A
#
# COMPACT_ATOMS: atom_id res chain seq x y z
N THR A 1 -13.53 -6.08 1.38
CA THR A 1 -12.77 -5.50 0.25
C THR A 1 -13.66 -4.54 -0.52
N HIS A 2 -13.09 -3.59 -1.28
CA HIS A 2 -13.85 -2.71 -2.16
C HIS A 2 -13.24 -2.60 -3.57
N GLN A 3 -14.09 -2.42 -4.58
CA GLN A 3 -13.64 -2.01 -5.92
C GLN A 3 -13.21 -0.54 -5.90
N ARG A 4 -12.02 -0.26 -6.43
CA ARG A 4 -11.45 1.08 -6.54
C ARG A 4 -10.74 1.23 -7.88
N ASP A 5 -10.80 2.42 -8.43
CA ASP A 5 -9.90 2.82 -9.49
C ASP A 5 -8.54 3.15 -8.84
N ILE A 6 -7.49 2.54 -9.34
CA ILE A 6 -6.16 2.57 -8.74
C ILE A 6 -5.10 2.88 -9.81
N VAL A 7 -3.91 3.24 -9.34
CA VAL A 7 -2.68 3.29 -10.13
C VAL A 7 -1.60 2.52 -9.42
N ARG A 8 -0.80 1.77 -10.18
CA ARG A 8 0.43 1.15 -9.69
C ARG A 8 1.57 2.11 -9.90
N ARG A 9 2.10 2.68 -8.83
CA ARG A 9 3.20 3.65 -8.85
C ARG A 9 4.25 3.27 -7.83
N ASP A 10 5.50 3.20 -8.27
CA ASP A 10 6.66 2.86 -7.41
C ASP A 10 6.44 1.54 -6.62
N GLY A 11 5.80 0.57 -7.29
CA GLY A 11 5.41 -0.73 -6.74
C GLY A 11 4.24 -0.69 -5.75
N SER A 12 3.74 0.48 -5.37
CA SER A 12 2.58 0.65 -4.49
C SER A 12 1.29 0.68 -5.31
N ILE A 13 0.20 0.22 -4.70
CA ILE A 13 -1.15 0.38 -5.25
C ILE A 13 -1.78 1.59 -4.59
N LEU A 14 -2.02 2.66 -5.35
CA LEU A 14 -2.63 3.88 -4.84
C LEU A 14 -4.05 4.00 -5.37
N ALA A 15 -5.02 4.25 -4.47
CA ALA A 15 -6.36 4.61 -4.92
C ALA A 15 -6.34 6.00 -5.55
N LEU A 16 -6.95 6.10 -6.73
CA LEU A 16 -7.13 7.36 -7.45
C LEU A 16 -8.17 8.22 -6.74
N GLY A 17 -7.99 9.54 -6.86
CA GLY A 17 -8.89 10.53 -6.30
C GLY A 17 -8.31 11.93 -6.42
N GLU A 18 -8.80 12.84 -5.59
CA GLU A 18 -8.38 14.25 -5.64
C GLU A 18 -6.86 14.42 -5.48
N HIS A 19 -6.27 13.69 -4.54
CA HIS A 19 -4.86 13.80 -4.15
C HIS A 19 -3.93 12.81 -4.88
N ASN A 20 -4.48 11.74 -5.45
CA ASN A 20 -3.74 10.76 -6.26
C ASN A 20 -4.30 10.76 -7.68
N ARG A 21 -3.66 11.54 -8.55
CA ARG A 21 -4.00 11.62 -9.98
C ARG A 21 -2.98 10.84 -10.79
N LEU A 22 -3.38 10.42 -11.98
CA LEU A 22 -2.46 9.82 -12.95
C LEU A 22 -1.40 10.84 -13.37
N LEU A 23 -0.16 10.37 -13.44
CA LEU A 23 0.96 11.07 -14.07
C LEU A 23 1.00 10.71 -15.57
N ALA A 24 1.82 11.44 -16.32
CA ALA A 24 2.01 11.16 -17.75
C ALA A 24 2.53 9.73 -17.96
N GLY A 25 1.84 8.96 -18.81
CA GLY A 25 2.18 7.56 -19.11
C GLY A 25 1.61 6.52 -18.14
N GLU A 26 0.95 6.94 -17.05
CA GLU A 26 0.26 6.02 -16.16
C GLU A 26 -1.15 5.69 -16.66
N THR A 27 -1.63 4.50 -16.29
CA THR A 27 -2.97 4.02 -16.63
C THR A 27 -3.73 3.67 -15.36
N ALA A 28 -5.00 4.08 -15.31
CA ALA A 28 -5.90 3.65 -14.25
C ALA A 28 -6.36 2.21 -14.50
N GLU A 29 -6.43 1.42 -13.43
CA GLU A 29 -7.04 0.09 -13.46
C GLU A 29 -8.06 -0.04 -12.34
N ARG A 30 -9.04 -0.93 -12.52
CA ARG A 30 -10.06 -1.18 -11.50
C ARG A 30 -9.76 -2.48 -10.79
N ALA A 31 -9.54 -2.41 -9.49
CA ALA A 31 -9.13 -3.56 -8.69
C ALA A 31 -9.91 -3.67 -7.38
N GLN A 32 -10.06 -4.91 -6.91
CA GLN A 32 -10.59 -5.22 -5.60
C GLN A 32 -9.46 -5.10 -4.57
N VAL A 33 -9.54 -4.08 -3.72
CA VAL A 33 -8.48 -3.74 -2.77
C VAL A 33 -9.00 -3.55 -1.35
N ARG A 34 -8.11 -3.72 -0.37
CA ARG A 34 -8.31 -3.41 1.05
C ARG A 34 -7.17 -2.52 1.55
N PHE A 35 -7.50 -1.59 2.43
CA PHE A 35 -6.53 -0.82 3.19
C PHE A 35 -6.34 -1.47 4.55
N ARG A 36 -5.12 -1.92 4.84
CA ARG A 36 -4.75 -2.54 6.11
C ARG A 36 -4.04 -1.58 7.06
N THR A 37 -3.65 -0.41 6.55
CA THR A 37 -3.07 0.67 7.34
C THR A 37 -3.78 1.98 7.02
N ILE A 38 -3.67 2.94 7.94
CA ILE A 38 -4.28 4.26 7.81
C ILE A 38 -3.16 5.31 7.77
N GLY A 39 -3.33 6.33 6.93
CA GLY A 39 -2.44 7.46 6.75
C GLY A 39 -3.06 8.43 5.74
N ASP A 40 -2.24 9.31 5.17
CA ASP A 40 -2.71 10.20 4.10
C ASP A 40 -2.96 9.43 2.81
N MET A 41 -3.95 9.88 2.04
CA MET A 41 -4.32 9.24 0.78
C MET A 41 -3.12 9.14 -0.18
N THR A 42 -2.22 10.11 -0.16
CA THR A 42 -1.03 10.20 -1.04
C THR A 42 0.01 9.11 -0.78
N CYS A 43 0.03 8.51 0.41
CA CYS A 43 1.06 7.56 0.82
C CYS A 43 0.52 6.22 1.35
N THR A 44 -0.80 6.12 1.55
CA THR A 44 -1.44 4.88 2.00
C THR A 44 -1.62 3.93 0.82
N GLY A 45 -0.80 2.88 0.79
CA GLY A 45 -0.92 1.83 -0.21
C GLY A 45 -2.04 0.85 0.11
N ALA A 46 -2.81 0.51 -0.91
CA ALA A 46 -3.79 -0.57 -0.85
C ALA A 46 -3.12 -1.93 -1.06
N THR A 47 -3.80 -2.99 -0.65
CA THR A 47 -3.43 -4.37 -0.95
C THR A 47 -4.55 -5.02 -1.74
N GLU A 48 -4.22 -5.73 -2.81
CA GLU A 48 -5.21 -6.56 -3.49
C GLU A 48 -5.75 -7.61 -2.54
N SER A 49 -7.05 -7.77 -2.52
CA SER A 49 -7.69 -8.76 -1.67
C SER A 49 -8.94 -9.25 -2.35
N ARG A 50 -9.22 -10.55 -2.22
CA ARG A 50 -10.50 -11.15 -2.62
C ARG A 50 -11.36 -11.57 -1.43
N ALA A 51 -10.94 -11.23 -0.22
CA ALA A 51 -11.64 -11.65 0.99
C ALA A 51 -12.98 -10.92 1.16
N GLU A 52 -14.06 -11.67 1.26
CA GLU A 52 -15.43 -11.14 1.36
C GLU A 52 -16.01 -11.33 2.77
N THR A 53 -15.51 -12.31 3.52
CA THR A 53 -15.94 -12.61 4.90
C THR A 53 -14.85 -12.31 5.93
N LEU A 54 -15.21 -12.35 7.21
CA LEU A 54 -14.24 -12.22 8.30
C LEU A 54 -13.23 -13.39 8.30
N ASP A 55 -13.70 -14.62 8.08
CA ASP A 55 -12.84 -15.80 8.03
C ASP A 55 -11.83 -15.70 6.88
N ASP A 56 -12.25 -15.19 5.71
CA ASP A 56 -11.34 -14.93 4.59
C ASP A 56 -10.25 -13.92 4.98
N ILE A 57 -10.61 -12.86 5.72
CA ILE A 57 -9.65 -11.85 6.18
C ILE A 57 -8.64 -12.47 7.15
N VAL A 58 -9.12 -13.27 8.11
CA VAL A 58 -8.25 -13.96 9.08
C VAL A 58 -7.27 -14.88 8.35
N ASN A 59 -7.74 -15.69 7.41
CA ASN A 59 -6.90 -16.57 6.62
C ASN A 59 -5.90 -15.81 5.74
N GLU A 60 -6.34 -14.72 5.11
CA GLU A 60 -5.50 -13.84 4.29
C GLU A 60 -4.37 -13.19 5.11
N ILE A 61 -4.68 -12.72 6.32
CA ILE A 61 -3.69 -12.15 7.23
C ILE A 61 -2.77 -13.24 7.77
N ALA A 62 -3.29 -14.40 8.19
CA ALA A 62 -2.47 -15.49 8.71
C ALA A 62 -1.46 -16.02 7.67
N ALA A 63 -1.80 -15.98 6.39
CA ALA A 63 -0.92 -16.38 5.30
C ALA A 63 0.10 -15.30 4.87
N THR A 64 -0.06 -14.04 5.32
CA THR A 64 0.81 -12.94 4.90
C THR A 64 2.20 -13.04 5.52
N ARG A 65 3.24 -12.88 4.70
CA ARG A 65 4.65 -12.86 5.15
C ARG A 65 5.25 -11.46 5.17
N VAL A 66 4.46 -10.46 4.78
CA VAL A 66 4.85 -9.05 4.74
C VAL A 66 4.10 -8.29 5.81
N THR A 67 4.79 -7.34 6.47
CA THR A 67 4.17 -6.47 7.45
C THR A 67 3.15 -5.58 6.76
N GLU A 68 2.05 -5.26 7.45
CA GLU A 68 0.97 -4.46 6.87
C GLU A 68 1.43 -3.05 6.45
N ARG A 69 2.48 -2.53 7.09
CA ARG A 69 3.10 -1.24 6.74
C ARG A 69 4.00 -1.28 5.49
N GLY A 70 4.39 -2.46 5.02
CA GLY A 70 5.23 -2.62 3.82
C GLY A 70 4.57 -2.15 2.51
N GLY A 71 3.27 -1.85 2.54
CA GLY A 71 2.54 -1.23 1.44
C GLY A 71 2.60 0.31 1.41
N ARG A 72 3.10 0.99 2.45
CA ARG A 72 3.21 2.45 2.45
C ARG A 72 4.31 2.90 1.49
N THR A 73 3.98 3.84 0.59
CA THR A 73 4.94 4.38 -0.37
C THR A 73 6.14 5.04 0.32
N ASP A 74 5.90 5.67 1.48
CA ASP A 74 6.95 6.32 2.27
C ASP A 74 7.89 5.31 2.97
N ASP A 75 7.34 4.16 3.40
CA ASP A 75 8.11 3.11 4.08
C ASP A 75 9.05 2.38 3.11
N ARG A 76 8.72 2.30 1.80
CA ARG A 76 9.62 1.71 0.78
C ARG A 76 10.78 2.60 0.36
N ARG A 77 10.65 3.92 0.47
CA ARG A 77 11.83 4.80 0.37
C ARG A 77 12.80 4.58 1.53
N SER A 78 12.40 3.85 2.57
CA SER A 78 13.09 3.74 3.84
C SER A 78 13.81 2.44 4.13
N GLU A 79 13.83 1.40 3.28
CA GLU A 79 14.71 0.24 3.57
C GLU A 79 16.19 0.64 3.54
N ALA A 80 16.61 1.46 2.57
CA ALA A 80 17.93 2.08 2.57
C ALA A 80 18.05 3.21 3.61
N ALA A 81 16.98 3.98 3.85
CA ALA A 81 17.05 5.16 4.73
C ALA A 81 16.96 4.84 6.23
N MET A 82 16.29 3.76 6.66
CA MET A 82 16.22 3.35 8.06
C MET A 82 17.56 2.78 8.53
N GLU A 83 18.22 1.93 7.73
CA GLU A 83 19.57 1.45 8.04
C GLU A 83 20.58 2.59 8.08
N ASP A 84 20.43 3.58 7.19
CA ASP A 84 21.30 4.75 7.19
C ASP A 84 21.01 5.71 8.37
N ARG A 85 19.77 5.80 8.85
CA ARG A 85 19.41 6.54 10.07
C ARG A 85 19.89 5.84 11.35
N LYS A 86 19.89 4.50 11.39
CA LYS A 86 20.54 3.72 12.47
C LYS A 86 22.04 3.96 12.50
N LYS A 87 22.72 3.90 11.35
CA LYS A 87 24.16 4.23 11.25
C LYS A 87 24.48 5.65 11.68
N ARG A 88 23.54 6.59 11.49
CA ARG A 88 23.68 8.00 11.91
C ARG A 88 23.24 8.28 13.36
N GLY A 89 22.95 7.24 14.15
CA GLY A 89 22.71 7.37 15.60
C GLY A 89 21.39 8.05 15.98
N TYR A 90 20.40 8.03 15.09
CA TYR A 90 19.05 8.53 15.41
C TYR A 90 18.20 7.53 16.23
N PHE A 91 18.80 6.40 16.63
CA PHE A 91 18.28 5.41 17.56
C PHE A 91 19.43 4.83 18.39
#